data_AF-A0AAJ1WF61-F1
#
_entry.id   AF-A0AAJ1WF61-F1
#
_cell.length_a   1.000
_cell.length_b   1.000
_cell.length_c   1.000
_cell.angle_alpha   90.00
_cell.angle_beta   90.00
_cell.angle_gamma   90.00
#
_symmetry.space_group_name_H-M   'P 1'
#
loop_
_entity.id
_entity.type
_entity.pdbx_description
1 polymer ?
#
loop_
_entity_poly.entity_id
_entity_poly.type
_entity_poly.pdbx_seq_one_letter_code
_entity_poly.pdbx_strand_id
1 'polypeptide(L)'
;MDSAPDQDLIASVRAALRAMADPVRAAGAQAYMKSLLPSLGVRVPDVRRITADAARTYPPASAAQLRATVLDLWRAAMFREEKYAAIDLTAHRLVTADLDMLPVYEEIIRTGAWWDFADGVSGRICSLLLAHPEEMATLLRQWSRDPDLWIRRAAITSQLRAGTATDTELLAAVIEPNLADPEFFIRKAIGWALREYAKRAPDWVEAFAARHREAMSPLSRREALRRISSAAPDG
;
A
#
# COMPACT_ATOMS: atom_id res chain seq x y z
N MET A 1 -27.02 -3.20 -4.39
CA MET A 1 -27.32 -2.49 -5.64
C MET A 1 -25.98 -2.05 -6.21
N ASP A 2 -25.54 -2.65 -7.29
CA ASP A 2 -24.32 -2.20 -7.98
C ASP A 2 -24.59 -0.81 -8.54
N SER A 3 -23.90 0.20 -8.00
CA SER A 3 -23.91 1.53 -8.57
C SER A 3 -23.06 1.53 -9.82
N ALA A 4 -23.53 2.17 -10.90
CA ALA A 4 -22.72 2.35 -12.09
C ALA A 4 -21.47 3.21 -11.77
N PRO A 5 -20.31 2.96 -12.42
CA PRO A 5 -19.14 3.83 -12.32
C PRO A 5 -19.39 5.21 -12.92
N ASP A 6 -18.72 6.23 -12.40
CA ASP A 6 -18.71 7.58 -12.96
C ASP A 6 -17.74 7.66 -14.15
N GLN A 7 -18.29 7.56 -15.36
CA GLN A 7 -17.51 7.58 -16.60
C GLN A 7 -16.91 8.95 -16.91
N ASP A 8 -17.54 10.04 -16.47
CA ASP A 8 -17.03 11.40 -16.71
C ASP A 8 -15.80 11.67 -15.84
N LEU A 9 -15.81 11.23 -14.58
CA LEU A 9 -14.65 11.25 -13.70
C LEU A 9 -13.48 10.47 -14.32
N ILE A 10 -13.74 9.23 -14.76
CA ILE A 10 -12.73 8.36 -15.39
C ILE A 10 -12.15 9.01 -16.65
N ALA A 11 -13.01 9.55 -17.52
CA ALA A 11 -12.59 10.23 -18.74
C ALA A 11 -11.73 11.46 -18.42
N SER A 12 -12.12 12.26 -17.44
CA SER A 12 -11.38 13.44 -16.99
C SER A 12 -9.97 13.08 -16.48
N VAL A 13 -9.85 12.05 -15.64
CA VAL A 13 -8.55 11.57 -15.15
C VAL A 13 -7.67 11.12 -16.31
N ARG A 14 -8.20 10.30 -17.22
CA ARG A 14 -7.43 9.78 -18.37
C ARG A 14 -6.99 10.90 -19.31
N ALA A 15 -7.86 11.86 -19.60
CA ALA A 15 -7.52 12.99 -20.46
C ALA A 15 -6.38 13.83 -19.85
N ALA A 16 -6.46 14.15 -18.56
CA ALA A 16 -5.44 14.93 -17.87
C ALA A 16 -4.11 14.18 -17.75
N LEU A 17 -4.13 12.86 -17.51
CA LEU A 17 -2.91 12.04 -17.51
C LEU A 17 -2.23 12.04 -18.88
N ARG A 18 -3.00 11.89 -19.97
CA ARG A 18 -2.46 11.93 -21.35
C ARG A 18 -1.90 13.29 -21.72
N ALA A 19 -2.56 14.38 -21.30
CA ALA A 19 -2.07 15.74 -21.52
C ALA A 19 -0.74 16.02 -20.81
N MET A 20 -0.43 15.30 -19.73
CA MET A 20 0.84 15.42 -19.00
C MET A 20 1.86 14.32 -19.35
N ALA A 21 1.58 13.50 -20.37
CA ALA A 21 2.44 12.39 -20.73
C ALA A 21 3.82 12.87 -21.20
N ASP A 22 4.85 12.11 -20.82
CA ASP A 22 6.23 12.35 -21.17
C ASP A 22 6.87 11.01 -21.57
N PRO A 23 7.15 10.80 -22.87
CA PRO A 23 7.64 9.52 -23.37
C PRO A 23 9.05 9.19 -22.87
N VAL A 24 9.88 10.19 -22.56
CA VAL A 24 11.24 9.97 -22.04
C VAL A 24 11.16 9.46 -20.61
N ARG A 25 10.34 10.09 -19.76
CA ARG A 25 10.09 9.61 -18.40
C ARG A 25 9.36 8.27 -18.39
N ALA A 26 8.40 8.07 -19.30
CA ALA A 26 7.64 6.84 -19.43
C ALA A 26 8.54 5.62 -19.62
N ALA A 27 9.50 5.70 -20.55
CA ALA A 27 10.44 4.61 -20.81
C ALA A 27 11.25 4.22 -19.56
N GLY A 28 11.75 5.22 -18.83
CA GLY A 28 12.49 5.00 -17.57
C GLY A 28 11.61 4.41 -16.46
N ALA A 29 10.39 4.92 -16.28
CA ALA A 29 9.44 4.44 -15.28
C ALA A 29 9.03 2.98 -15.54
N GLN A 30 8.72 2.65 -16.81
CA GLN A 30 8.33 1.30 -17.19
C GLN A 30 9.48 0.30 -16.99
N ALA A 31 10.70 0.66 -17.38
CA ALA A 31 11.89 -0.17 -17.19
C ALA A 31 12.18 -0.42 -15.70
N TYR A 32 12.11 0.62 -14.88
CA TYR A 32 12.28 0.50 -13.42
C TYR A 32 11.25 -0.43 -12.79
N MET A 33 9.98 -0.32 -13.19
CA MET A 33 8.90 -1.16 -12.68
C MET A 33 8.88 -2.56 -13.30
N LYS A 34 9.72 -2.84 -14.32
CA LYS A 34 9.67 -4.08 -15.11
C LYS A 34 8.25 -4.40 -15.59
N SER A 35 7.50 -3.36 -15.97
CA SER A 35 6.06 -3.41 -16.16
C SER A 35 5.69 -3.80 -17.58
N LEU A 36 4.77 -4.77 -17.73
CA LEU A 36 4.09 -5.05 -19.00
C LEU A 36 3.08 -3.96 -19.36
N LEU A 37 2.47 -3.34 -18.35
CA LEU A 37 1.58 -2.21 -18.54
C LEU A 37 2.42 -0.96 -18.89
N PRO A 38 2.12 -0.25 -20.00
CA PRO A 38 2.81 0.98 -20.37
C PRO A 38 2.72 2.06 -19.29
N SER A 39 3.68 2.98 -19.30
CA SER A 39 3.64 4.19 -18.47
C SER A 39 3.43 5.42 -19.34
N LEU A 40 2.80 6.45 -18.77
CA LEU A 40 2.67 7.79 -19.38
C LEU A 40 3.82 8.72 -19.00
N GLY A 41 4.61 8.39 -17.97
CA GLY A 41 5.71 9.25 -17.48
C GLY A 41 5.22 10.37 -16.55
N VAL A 42 3.99 10.28 -16.05
CA VAL A 42 3.41 11.26 -15.12
C VAL A 42 3.88 10.94 -13.70
N ARG A 43 4.38 11.94 -12.98
CA ARG A 43 4.90 11.73 -11.62
C ARG A 43 3.74 11.49 -10.65
N VAL A 44 3.95 10.65 -9.64
CA VAL A 44 2.94 10.32 -8.62
C VAL A 44 2.28 11.56 -7.96
N PRO A 45 3.01 12.64 -7.59
CA PRO A 45 2.35 13.85 -7.07
C PRO A 45 1.40 14.52 -8.07
N ASP A 46 1.74 14.47 -9.37
CA ASP A 46 0.90 15.01 -10.43
C ASP A 46 -0.33 14.12 -10.65
N VAL A 47 -0.18 12.79 -10.62
CA VAL A 47 -1.31 11.84 -10.66
C VAL A 47 -2.28 12.14 -9.52
N ARG A 48 -1.78 12.25 -8.29
CA ARG A 48 -2.61 12.54 -7.12
C ARG A 48 -3.38 13.85 -7.25
N ARG A 49 -2.72 14.89 -7.76
CA ARG A 49 -3.36 16.20 -8.01
C ARG A 49 -4.45 16.08 -9.07
N ILE A 50 -4.16 15.42 -10.20
CA ILE A 50 -5.12 15.17 -11.29
C ILE A 50 -6.36 14.44 -10.74
N THR A 51 -6.15 13.37 -9.99
CA THR A 51 -7.23 12.58 -9.41
C THR A 51 -8.08 13.40 -8.44
N ALA A 52 -7.46 14.18 -7.57
CA ALA A 52 -8.17 15.04 -6.61
C ALA A 52 -8.95 16.16 -7.31
N ASP A 53 -8.40 16.75 -8.37
CA ASP A 53 -9.09 17.78 -9.16
C ASP A 53 -10.28 17.17 -9.92
N ALA A 54 -10.13 15.99 -10.53
CA ALA A 54 -11.22 15.28 -11.19
C ALA A 54 -12.35 14.92 -10.22
N ALA A 55 -12.03 14.40 -9.03
CA ALA A 55 -13.02 14.09 -8.00
C ALA A 55 -13.68 15.34 -7.38
N ARG A 56 -13.08 16.54 -7.54
CA ARG A 56 -13.71 17.80 -7.14
C ARG A 56 -14.70 18.29 -8.19
N THR A 57 -14.37 18.13 -9.47
CA THR A 57 -15.24 18.46 -10.61
C THR A 57 -16.41 17.48 -10.71
N TYR A 58 -16.15 16.20 -10.48
CA TYR A 58 -17.11 15.10 -10.51
C TYR A 58 -17.15 14.43 -9.13
N PRO A 59 -17.81 15.05 -8.13
CA PRO A 59 -17.87 14.49 -6.78
C PRO A 59 -18.69 13.18 -6.79
N PRO A 60 -18.14 12.06 -6.27
CA PRO A 60 -18.88 10.81 -6.21
C PRO A 60 -20.17 10.97 -5.38
N ALA A 61 -21.30 10.51 -5.91
CA ALA A 61 -22.61 10.62 -5.27
C ALA A 61 -22.78 9.69 -4.07
N SER A 62 -22.01 8.58 -4.02
CA SER A 62 -22.04 7.62 -2.93
C SER A 62 -20.73 6.83 -2.81
N ALA A 63 -20.54 6.17 -1.67
CA ALA A 63 -19.44 5.22 -1.47
C ALA A 63 -19.50 4.05 -2.48
N ALA A 64 -20.71 3.56 -2.79
CA ALA A 64 -20.91 2.50 -3.78
C ALA A 64 -20.51 2.94 -5.20
N GLN A 65 -20.89 4.14 -5.63
CA GLN A 65 -20.47 4.70 -6.92
C GLN A 65 -18.96 4.86 -6.98
N LEU A 66 -18.34 5.36 -5.90
CA LEU A 66 -16.90 5.51 -5.83
C LEU A 66 -16.17 4.16 -5.96
N ARG A 67 -16.64 3.12 -5.26
CA ARG A 67 -16.09 1.75 -5.39
C ARG A 67 -16.16 1.25 -6.82
N ALA A 68 -17.33 1.38 -7.47
CA ALA A 68 -17.51 0.99 -8.86
C ALA A 68 -16.55 1.75 -9.79
N THR A 69 -16.41 3.06 -9.58
CA THR A 69 -15.51 3.94 -10.36
C THR A 69 -14.04 3.53 -10.20
N VAL A 70 -13.60 3.24 -8.97
CA VAL A 70 -12.24 2.77 -8.67
C VAL A 70 -11.96 1.45 -9.38
N LEU A 71 -12.88 0.48 -9.28
CA LEU A 71 -12.72 -0.83 -9.90
C LEU A 71 -12.73 -0.74 -11.42
N ASP A 72 -13.60 0.07 -12.01
CA ASP A 72 -13.66 0.27 -13.46
C ASP A 72 -12.35 0.88 -13.99
N LEU A 73 -11.87 1.96 -13.35
CA LEU A 73 -10.58 2.57 -13.71
C LEU A 73 -9.41 1.60 -13.52
N TRP A 74 -9.41 0.80 -12.45
CA TRP A 74 -8.36 -0.16 -12.17
C TRP A 74 -8.29 -1.31 -13.18
N ARG A 75 -9.45 -1.89 -13.51
CA ARG A 75 -9.59 -3.06 -14.41
C ARG A 75 -9.37 -2.67 -15.86
N ALA A 76 -9.88 -1.51 -16.28
CA ALA A 76 -9.74 -1.01 -17.64
C ALA A 76 -8.46 -0.17 -17.87
N ALA A 77 -7.55 -0.12 -16.90
CA ALA A 77 -6.33 0.68 -16.99
C ALA A 77 -5.46 0.27 -18.19
N MET A 78 -5.16 1.23 -19.05
CA MET A 78 -4.24 1.03 -20.18
C MET A 78 -2.81 1.47 -19.85
N PHE A 79 -2.65 2.27 -18.80
CA PHE A 79 -1.37 2.80 -18.33
C PHE A 79 -1.25 2.66 -16.82
N ARG A 80 -0.02 2.51 -16.32
CA ARG A 80 0.26 2.30 -14.90
C ARG A 80 -0.25 3.45 -14.02
N GLU A 81 -0.20 4.67 -14.53
CA GLU A 81 -0.68 5.85 -13.84
C GLU A 81 -2.22 5.90 -13.69
N GLU A 82 -2.96 5.21 -14.55
CA GLU A 82 -4.42 5.04 -14.36
C GLU A 82 -4.71 4.16 -13.13
N LYS A 83 -3.89 3.13 -12.89
CA LYS A 83 -3.97 2.30 -11.67
C LYS A 83 -3.60 3.10 -10.41
N TYR A 84 -2.61 3.98 -10.48
CA TYR A 84 -2.31 4.90 -9.37
C TYR A 84 -3.46 5.87 -9.09
N ALA A 85 -4.09 6.40 -10.14
CA ALA A 85 -5.26 7.26 -9.98
C ALA A 85 -6.44 6.51 -9.33
N ALA A 86 -6.68 5.25 -9.70
CA ALA A 86 -7.68 4.41 -9.03
C ALA A 86 -7.39 4.26 -7.53
N ILE A 87 -6.13 4.01 -7.15
CA ILE A 87 -5.73 3.95 -5.73
C ILE A 87 -5.91 5.31 -5.04
N ASP A 88 -5.51 6.42 -5.66
CA ASP A 88 -5.63 7.76 -5.07
C ASP A 88 -7.11 8.17 -4.88
N LEU A 89 -8.05 7.72 -5.72
CA LEU A 89 -9.49 7.92 -5.51
C LEU A 89 -9.99 7.32 -4.18
N THR A 90 -9.37 6.24 -3.71
CA THR A 90 -9.73 5.60 -2.43
C THR A 90 -9.34 6.43 -1.20
N ALA A 91 -8.61 7.54 -1.37
CA ALA A 91 -8.35 8.51 -0.30
C ALA A 91 -9.57 9.41 0.00
N HIS A 92 -10.66 9.28 -0.75
CA HIS A 92 -11.86 10.08 -0.55
C HIS A 92 -12.52 9.79 0.81
N ARG A 93 -13.03 10.84 1.46
CA ARG A 93 -13.63 10.77 2.80
C ARG A 93 -14.82 9.81 2.92
N LEU A 94 -15.53 9.56 1.82
CA LEU A 94 -16.68 8.64 1.79
C LEU A 94 -16.29 7.20 2.16
N VAL A 95 -15.02 6.82 1.97
CA VAL A 95 -14.57 5.44 2.06
C VAL A 95 -13.38 5.23 2.99
N THR A 96 -12.94 6.26 3.72
CA THR A 96 -11.71 6.20 4.56
C THR A 96 -11.77 5.16 5.67
N ALA A 97 -12.96 4.90 6.22
CA ALA A 97 -13.20 3.92 7.28
C ALA A 97 -14.28 2.89 6.88
N ASP A 98 -14.52 2.73 5.58
CA ASP A 98 -15.58 1.87 5.06
C ASP A 98 -15.06 0.45 4.82
N LEU A 99 -15.50 -0.52 5.62
CA LEU A 99 -15.11 -1.93 5.47
C LEU A 99 -15.50 -2.52 4.10
N ASP A 100 -16.49 -1.95 3.41
CA ASP A 100 -16.86 -2.37 2.05
C ASP A 100 -15.74 -2.10 1.02
N MET A 101 -14.71 -1.33 1.39
CA MET A 101 -13.52 -1.16 0.56
C MET A 101 -12.57 -2.36 0.61
N LEU A 102 -12.71 -3.26 1.59
CA LEU A 102 -11.77 -4.36 1.76
C LEU A 102 -11.67 -5.25 0.51
N PRO A 103 -12.78 -5.68 -0.14
CA PRO A 103 -12.71 -6.42 -1.40
C PRO A 103 -12.01 -5.64 -2.53
N VAL A 104 -12.16 -4.31 -2.55
CA VAL A 104 -11.49 -3.44 -3.54
C VAL A 104 -9.97 -3.43 -3.30
N TYR A 105 -9.54 -3.29 -2.06
CA TYR A 105 -8.11 -3.31 -1.72
C TYR A 105 -7.49 -4.68 -1.97
N GLU A 106 -8.18 -5.76 -1.62
CA GLU A 106 -7.72 -7.12 -1.92
C GLU A 106 -7.56 -7.33 -3.42
N GLU A 107 -8.53 -6.92 -4.24
CA GLU A 107 -8.41 -7.02 -5.70
C GLU A 107 -7.22 -6.21 -6.23
N ILE A 108 -7.02 -4.98 -5.75
CA ILE A 108 -5.87 -4.14 -6.11
C ILE A 108 -4.55 -4.86 -5.79
N ILE A 109 -4.45 -5.47 -4.61
CA ILE A 109 -3.23 -6.18 -4.18
C ILE A 109 -2.98 -7.40 -5.08
N ARG A 110 -3.98 -8.29 -5.22
CA ARG A 110 -3.83 -9.55 -5.96
C ARG A 110 -3.61 -9.34 -7.45
N THR A 111 -4.40 -8.47 -8.08
CA THR A 111 -4.33 -8.25 -9.54
C THR A 111 -3.25 -7.26 -9.94
N GLY A 112 -2.79 -6.41 -9.02
CA GLY A 112 -1.66 -5.51 -9.24
C GLY A 112 -0.33 -6.23 -9.14
N ALA A 113 -0.22 -7.18 -8.20
CA ALA A 113 0.91 -8.06 -7.99
C ALA A 113 2.30 -7.38 -8.08
N TRP A 114 2.41 -6.17 -7.53
CA TRP A 114 3.65 -5.41 -7.45
C TRP A 114 3.66 -4.50 -6.22
N TRP A 115 4.86 -4.14 -5.76
CA TRP A 115 5.05 -3.49 -4.46
C TRP A 115 4.38 -2.12 -4.39
N ASP A 116 4.37 -1.35 -5.47
CA ASP A 116 3.81 0.00 -5.52
C ASP A 116 2.29 0.00 -5.36
N PHE A 117 1.60 -1.02 -5.89
CA PHE A 117 0.16 -1.17 -5.73
C PHE A 117 -0.22 -1.67 -4.33
N ALA A 118 0.46 -2.71 -3.84
CA ALA A 118 0.25 -3.21 -2.48
C ALA A 118 0.55 -2.13 -1.42
N ASP A 119 1.67 -1.40 -1.58
CA ASP A 119 2.04 -0.32 -0.68
C ASP A 119 1.15 0.92 -0.86
N GLY A 120 0.60 1.13 -2.05
CA GLY A 120 -0.32 2.23 -2.36
C GLY A 120 -1.58 2.22 -1.48
N VAL A 121 -2.08 1.02 -1.15
CA VAL A 121 -3.26 0.83 -0.28
C VAL A 121 -2.90 0.61 1.20
N SER A 122 -1.63 0.44 1.56
CA SER A 122 -1.20 0.16 2.95
C SER A 122 -1.76 1.16 3.98
N GLY A 123 -1.75 2.46 3.66
CA GLY A 123 -2.30 3.49 4.54
C GLY A 123 -3.82 3.42 4.72
N ARG A 124 -4.53 2.79 3.78
CA ARG A 124 -6.00 2.66 3.78
C ARG A 124 -6.38 1.45 4.60
N ILE A 125 -5.63 0.36 4.45
CA ILE A 125 -5.67 -0.80 5.36
C ILE A 125 -5.39 -0.36 6.80
N CYS A 126 -4.40 0.51 7.02
CA CYS A 126 -4.13 1.10 8.33
C CYS A 126 -5.33 1.88 8.86
N SER A 127 -6.00 2.67 8.01
CA SER A 127 -7.19 3.44 8.41
C SER A 127 -8.35 2.52 8.78
N LEU A 128 -8.57 1.45 8.02
CA LEU A 128 -9.56 0.41 8.35
C LEU A 128 -9.21 -0.30 9.66
N LEU A 129 -7.94 -0.65 9.88
CA LEU A 129 -7.49 -1.30 11.12
C LEU A 129 -7.75 -0.42 12.35
N LEU A 130 -7.50 0.88 12.26
CA LEU A 130 -7.75 1.80 13.37
C LEU A 130 -9.25 2.02 13.62
N ALA A 131 -10.09 1.91 12.59
CA ALA A 131 -11.54 2.06 12.71
C ALA A 131 -12.25 0.76 13.16
N HIS A 132 -11.73 -0.40 12.77
CA HIS A 132 -12.32 -1.73 12.94
C HIS A 132 -11.25 -2.74 13.41
N PRO A 133 -10.71 -2.55 14.63
CA PRO A 133 -9.49 -3.26 15.06
C PRO A 133 -9.68 -4.78 15.18
N GLU A 134 -10.83 -5.26 15.64
CA GLU A 134 -11.06 -6.69 15.85
C GLU A 134 -11.18 -7.45 14.51
N GLU A 135 -12.00 -6.94 13.59
CA GLU A 135 -12.19 -7.52 12.26
C GLU A 135 -10.88 -7.51 11.47
N MET A 136 -10.21 -6.36 11.43
CA MET A 136 -8.98 -6.21 10.67
C MET A 136 -7.81 -6.98 11.28
N ALA A 137 -7.66 -7.02 12.61
CA ALA A 137 -6.61 -7.83 13.23
C ALA A 137 -6.82 -9.34 12.96
N THR A 138 -8.06 -9.81 12.92
CA THR A 138 -8.38 -11.20 12.55
C THR A 138 -7.98 -11.47 11.11
N LEU A 139 -8.39 -10.61 10.17
CA LEU A 139 -8.07 -10.73 8.76
C LEU A 139 -6.57 -10.67 8.50
N LEU A 140 -5.86 -9.71 9.09
CA LEU A 140 -4.43 -9.51 8.83
C LEU A 140 -3.58 -10.69 9.32
N ARG A 141 -4.00 -11.39 10.38
CA ARG A 141 -3.39 -12.66 10.81
C ARG A 141 -3.64 -13.82 9.84
N GLN A 142 -4.73 -13.77 9.07
CA GLN A 142 -4.98 -14.72 7.97
C GLN A 142 -4.13 -14.34 6.75
N TRP A 143 -4.16 -13.06 6.36
CA TRP A 143 -3.38 -12.52 5.24
C TRP A 143 -1.88 -12.73 5.41
N SER A 144 -1.35 -12.71 6.63
CA SER A 144 0.08 -12.97 6.88
C SER A 144 0.53 -14.38 6.52
N ARG A 145 -0.40 -15.31 6.27
CA ARG A 145 -0.16 -16.70 5.86
C ARG A 145 -0.70 -17.01 4.45
N ASP A 146 -1.17 -16.01 3.72
CA ASP A 146 -1.74 -16.19 2.38
C ASP A 146 -0.69 -16.72 1.38
N PRO A 147 -1.05 -17.61 0.44
CA PRO A 147 -0.11 -18.05 -0.59
C PRO A 147 0.41 -16.90 -1.47
N ASP A 148 -0.35 -15.81 -1.62
CA ASP A 148 0.08 -14.62 -2.34
C ASP A 148 0.99 -13.75 -1.48
N LEU A 149 2.23 -13.55 -1.93
CA LEU A 149 3.23 -12.74 -1.25
C LEU A 149 2.79 -11.27 -1.10
N TRP A 150 1.95 -10.75 -2.01
CA TRP A 150 1.50 -9.35 -1.96
C TRP A 150 0.45 -9.13 -0.87
N ILE A 151 -0.37 -10.14 -0.60
CA ILE A 151 -1.30 -10.14 0.53
C ILE A 151 -0.55 -10.24 1.85
N ARG A 152 0.45 -11.14 1.93
CA ARG A 152 1.36 -11.20 3.09
C ARG A 152 2.10 -9.89 3.31
N ARG A 153 2.59 -9.25 2.24
CA ARG A 153 3.21 -7.92 2.30
C ARG A 153 2.25 -6.88 2.85
N ALA A 154 1.00 -6.85 2.38
CA ALA A 154 -0.01 -5.91 2.86
C ALA A 154 -0.31 -6.08 4.35
N ALA A 155 -0.33 -7.33 4.86
CA ALA A 155 -0.45 -7.59 6.29
C ALA A 155 0.74 -7.04 7.08
N ILE A 156 1.97 -7.28 6.62
CA ILE A 156 3.19 -6.80 7.27
C ILE A 156 3.26 -5.26 7.30
N THR A 157 2.79 -4.58 6.25
CA THR A 157 2.85 -3.11 6.12
C THR A 157 1.58 -2.40 6.61
N SER A 158 0.60 -3.13 7.14
CA SER A 158 -0.71 -2.63 7.57
C SER A 158 -0.65 -1.54 8.64
N GLN A 159 0.40 -1.52 9.46
CA GLN A 159 0.53 -0.60 10.59
C GLN A 159 1.52 0.56 10.36
N LEU A 160 2.05 0.72 9.14
CA LEU A 160 3.09 1.74 8.84
C LEU A 160 2.70 3.18 9.22
N ARG A 161 1.39 3.50 9.26
CA ARG A 161 0.89 4.83 9.61
C ARG A 161 0.21 4.90 10.98
N ALA A 162 0.21 3.82 11.75
CA ALA A 162 -0.46 3.76 13.05
C ALA A 162 0.26 4.61 14.12
N GLY A 163 1.57 4.84 13.97
CA GLY A 163 2.33 5.67 14.90
C GLY A 163 2.30 5.10 16.32
N THR A 164 1.78 5.86 17.28
CA THR A 164 1.62 5.42 18.68
C THR A 164 0.49 4.42 18.87
N ALA A 165 -0.41 4.28 17.90
CA ALA A 165 -1.49 3.29 17.92
C ALA A 165 -1.07 1.93 17.34
N THR A 166 0.23 1.72 17.06
CA THR A 166 0.73 0.43 16.59
C THR A 166 0.48 -0.66 17.65
N ASP A 167 -0.25 -1.70 17.27
CA ASP A 167 -0.41 -2.92 18.05
C ASP A 167 0.81 -3.83 17.80
N THR A 168 1.67 -3.93 18.81
CA THR A 168 2.89 -4.75 18.75
C THR A 168 2.61 -6.25 18.70
N GLU A 169 1.50 -6.72 19.27
CA GLU A 169 1.14 -8.14 19.22
C GLU A 169 0.70 -8.50 17.81
N LEU A 170 -0.14 -7.68 17.18
CA LEU A 170 -0.50 -7.85 15.78
C LEU A 170 0.72 -7.72 14.87
N LEU A 171 1.60 -6.74 15.11
CA LEU A 171 2.81 -6.54 14.32
C LEU A 171 3.71 -7.78 14.35
N ALA A 172 3.95 -8.34 15.54
CA ALA A 172 4.69 -9.60 15.68
C ALA A 172 3.96 -10.74 14.95
N ALA A 173 2.65 -10.90 15.18
CA ALA A 173 1.86 -11.99 14.61
C ALA A 173 1.80 -12.00 13.07
N VAL A 174 1.90 -10.85 12.41
CA VAL A 174 1.96 -10.78 10.94
C VAL A 174 3.39 -10.95 10.38
N ILE A 175 4.43 -10.63 11.17
CA ILE A 175 5.82 -10.77 10.75
C ILE A 175 6.33 -12.21 10.96
N GLU A 176 6.03 -12.82 12.11
CA GLU A 176 6.62 -14.10 12.53
C GLU A 176 6.46 -15.24 11.50
N PRO A 177 5.29 -15.44 10.86
CA PRO A 177 5.13 -16.47 9.82
C PRO A 177 6.02 -16.25 8.58
N ASN A 178 6.56 -15.05 8.40
CA ASN A 178 7.26 -14.60 7.21
C ASN A 178 8.78 -14.41 7.41
N LEU A 179 9.29 -14.62 8.63
CA LEU A 179 10.70 -14.32 8.98
C LEU A 179 11.72 -15.06 8.11
N ALA A 180 11.45 -16.34 7.84
CA ALA A 180 12.33 -17.24 7.08
C ALA A 180 12.13 -17.15 5.56
N ASP A 181 11.15 -16.36 5.08
CA ASP A 181 10.82 -16.28 3.66
C ASP A 181 12.04 -15.76 2.84
N PRO A 182 12.44 -16.45 1.76
CA PRO A 182 13.54 -16.01 0.90
C PRO A 182 13.22 -14.78 0.04
N GLU A 183 11.94 -14.48 -0.18
CA GLU A 183 11.45 -13.46 -1.09
C GLU A 183 11.92 -12.05 -0.68
N PHE A 184 12.51 -11.36 -1.64
CA PHE A 184 13.09 -10.04 -1.43
C PHE A 184 12.06 -9.03 -0.94
N PHE A 185 10.86 -9.03 -1.53
CA PHE A 185 9.81 -8.08 -1.16
C PHE A 185 9.26 -8.32 0.24
N ILE A 186 9.14 -9.58 0.68
CA ILE A 186 8.73 -9.90 2.06
C ILE A 186 9.80 -9.42 3.06
N ARG A 187 11.08 -9.71 2.80
CA ARG A 187 12.19 -9.26 3.66
C ARG A 187 12.25 -7.73 3.78
N LYS A 188 12.05 -7.02 2.67
CA LYS A 188 11.94 -5.55 2.67
C LYS A 188 10.72 -5.05 3.42
N ALA A 189 9.58 -5.72 3.34
CA ALA A 189 8.37 -5.36 4.09
C ALA A 189 8.62 -5.46 5.60
N ILE A 190 9.17 -6.58 6.07
CA ILE A 190 9.51 -6.80 7.49
C ILE A 190 10.45 -5.72 8.00
N GLY A 191 11.57 -5.50 7.28
CA GLY A 191 12.54 -4.49 7.65
C GLY A 191 11.97 -3.07 7.66
N TRP A 192 11.06 -2.75 6.74
CA TRP A 192 10.39 -1.45 6.70
C TRP A 192 9.40 -1.27 7.84
N ALA A 193 8.54 -2.25 8.11
CA ALA A 193 7.56 -2.18 9.21
C ALA A 193 8.25 -1.95 10.55
N LEU A 194 9.31 -2.72 10.83
CA LEU A 194 10.11 -2.58 12.05
C LEU A 194 10.86 -1.25 12.10
N ARG A 195 11.49 -0.82 11.00
CA ARG A 195 12.18 0.48 10.96
C ARG A 195 11.23 1.65 11.19
N GLU A 196 10.02 1.56 10.66
CA GLU A 196 9.00 2.58 10.83
C GLU A 196 8.58 2.66 12.30
N TYR A 197 8.32 1.51 12.93
CA TYR A 197 7.96 1.46 14.34
C TYR A 197 9.11 1.83 15.29
N ALA A 198 10.36 1.57 14.92
CA ALA A 198 11.56 1.97 15.68
C ALA A 198 11.65 3.48 15.91
N LYS A 199 10.98 4.32 15.11
CA LYS A 199 10.86 5.76 15.37
C LYS A 199 10.12 6.06 16.69
N ARG A 200 9.35 5.11 17.20
CA ARG A 200 8.51 5.24 18.41
C ARG A 200 8.99 4.34 19.54
N ALA A 201 9.35 3.10 19.23
CA ALA A 201 9.78 2.11 20.22
C ALA A 201 11.05 1.37 19.74
N PRO A 202 12.23 2.02 19.74
CA PRO A 202 13.47 1.41 19.30
C PRO A 202 13.82 0.15 20.11
N ASP A 203 13.72 0.21 21.44
CA ASP A 203 14.05 -0.90 22.34
C ASP A 203 13.20 -2.16 22.05
N TRP A 204 11.91 -1.97 21.75
CA TRP A 204 11.03 -3.08 21.35
C TRP A 204 11.50 -3.72 20.05
N VAL A 205 11.89 -2.91 19.07
CA VAL A 205 12.38 -3.41 17.77
C VAL A 205 13.73 -4.12 17.91
N GLU A 206 14.62 -3.63 18.77
CA GLU A 206 15.88 -4.32 19.08
C GLU A 206 15.63 -5.66 19.75
N ALA A 207 14.77 -5.70 20.77
CA ALA A 207 14.41 -6.92 21.47
C ALA A 207 13.77 -7.94 20.51
N PHE A 208 12.85 -7.50 19.65
CA PHE A 208 12.24 -8.34 18.62
C PHE A 208 13.29 -8.90 17.65
N ALA A 209 14.17 -8.05 17.10
CA ALA A 209 15.21 -8.46 16.17
C ALA A 209 16.26 -9.39 16.81
N ALA A 210 16.55 -9.21 18.11
CA ALA A 210 17.45 -10.07 18.87
C ALA A 210 16.81 -11.44 19.12
N ARG A 211 15.53 -11.48 19.55
CA ARG A 211 14.76 -12.70 19.79
C ARG A 211 14.63 -13.56 18.53
N HIS A 212 14.46 -12.93 17.36
CA HIS A 212 14.29 -13.62 16.09
C HIS A 212 15.56 -13.67 15.23
N ARG A 213 16.75 -13.47 15.83
CA ARG A 213 18.02 -13.32 15.12
C ARG A 213 18.31 -14.41 14.08
N GLU A 214 18.02 -15.66 14.41
CA GLU A 214 18.32 -16.83 13.57
C GLU A 214 17.36 -16.96 12.39
N ALA A 215 16.07 -16.71 12.62
CA ALA A 215 15.04 -16.82 11.58
C ALA A 215 15.01 -15.60 10.66
N MET A 216 15.33 -14.42 11.18
CA MET A 216 15.19 -13.16 10.46
C MET A 216 16.35 -12.93 9.48
N SER A 217 16.02 -12.67 8.20
CA SER A 217 17.05 -12.44 7.18
C SER A 217 18.01 -11.29 7.53
N PRO A 218 19.30 -11.35 7.13
CA PRO A 218 20.25 -10.26 7.33
C PRO A 218 19.78 -8.93 6.71
N LEU A 219 19.07 -8.98 5.59
CA LEU A 219 18.48 -7.80 4.95
C LEU A 219 17.42 -7.16 5.84
N SER A 220 16.45 -7.95 6.33
CA SER A 220 15.37 -7.47 7.19
C SER A 220 15.94 -6.84 8.46
N ARG A 221 16.91 -7.51 9.11
CA ARG A 221 17.58 -7.02 10.33
C ARG A 221 18.29 -5.69 10.10
N ARG A 222 19.11 -5.60 9.04
CA ARG A 222 19.82 -4.36 8.70
C ARG A 222 18.85 -3.22 8.43
N GLU A 223 17.77 -3.47 7.71
CA GLU A 223 16.77 -2.45 7.42
C GLU A 223 16.04 -1.99 8.69
N ALA A 224 15.66 -2.92 9.57
CA ALA A 224 14.96 -2.64 10.83
C ALA A 224 15.81 -1.77 11.77
N LEU A 225 17.09 -2.10 11.94
CA LEU A 225 17.99 -1.46 12.91
C LEU A 225 18.69 -0.21 12.38
N ARG A 226 18.52 0.12 11.09
CA ARG A 226 19.26 1.21 10.42
C ARG A 226 19.25 2.54 11.16
N ARG A 227 18.14 2.88 11.81
CA ARG A 227 17.94 4.15 12.55
C ARG A 227 18.42 4.10 13.99
N ILE A 228 18.59 2.91 14.54
CA ILE A 228 18.99 2.71 15.94
C ILE A 228 20.51 2.65 16.03
N SER A 229 21.15 1.91 15.12
CA SER A 229 22.61 1.82 15.04
C SER A 229 23.32 3.11 14.61
N SER A 230 22.58 4.13 14.16
CA SER A 230 23.11 5.47 13.86
C SER A 230 22.98 6.46 15.02
N ALA A 231 22.38 6.03 16.14
CA ALA A 231 22.18 6.83 17.35
C ALA A 231 23.12 6.45 18.50
N ALA A 232 24.07 5.55 18.29
CA ALA A 232 25.17 5.35 19.25
C ALA A 232 26.08 6.60 19.21
N PRO A 233 26.30 7.30 20.33
CA PRO A 233 27.36 8.28 20.39
C PRO A 233 28.71 7.55 20.26
N ASP A 234 29.62 8.11 19.47
CA ASP A 234 31.04 7.78 19.58
C ASP A 234 31.50 8.10 21.01
N GLY A 235 31.91 7.08 21.78
CA GLY A 235 32.61 7.24 23.07
C GLY A 235 31.85 6.73 24.27
#